data_AF-A0A135L8H3-F1
#
_entry.id   AF-A0A135L8H3-F1
#
_cell.length_a   1.000
_cell.length_b   1.000
_cell.length_c   1.000
_cell.angle_alpha   90.00
_cell.angle_beta   90.00
_cell.angle_gamma   90.00
#
_symmetry.space_group_name_H-M   'P 1'
#
loop_
_entity.id
_entity.type
_entity.pdbx_description
1 polymer ?
#
loop_
_entity_poly.entity_id
_entity_poly.type
_entity_poly.pdbx_seq_one_letter_code
_entity_poly.pdbx_strand_id
1 'polypeptide(L)'
;MTSNENYAVFRECLSNAIVARSEEKPKPTRRKQKGKRTERKDVTTLSAGRADPEELAEFVDVHAPNQTNPAQQALRPNKTYTLQSATNKTLANKPQFLASETFAIFPVPLQTLSYAAIQHDPALSTLYIPPDTDTPLPRATLESLFSPIPVSVTDSLLVYGIIPDASDLLDFLAPVLTEYTSSVTTGPPAWASTRADACEICERDWIPLSYHHLIPRGVHAKVVKKGWHDEWMLNSVAWLCRACHSFVHRMASNEELAREWFTVERICEREDVRDWAMWVGRVRWKAR
;
A
#
# COMPACT_ATOMS: atom_id res chain seq x y z
N MET A 1 -11.95 -1.66 -3.61
CA MET A 1 -10.63 -1.26 -4.12
C MET A 1 -10.56 -1.54 -5.62
N THR A 2 -9.92 -0.67 -6.39
CA THR A 2 -9.68 -0.88 -7.83
C THR A 2 -8.33 -1.57 -8.06
N SER A 3 -8.13 -2.19 -9.24
CA SER A 3 -6.84 -2.79 -9.61
C SER A 3 -5.66 -1.80 -9.47
N ASN A 4 -5.90 -0.49 -9.69
CA ASN A 4 -4.89 0.54 -9.55
C ASN A 4 -4.49 0.81 -8.08
N GLU A 5 -5.44 0.77 -7.14
CA GLU A 5 -5.14 0.89 -5.71
C GLU A 5 -4.36 -0.33 -5.22
N ASN A 6 -4.79 -1.52 -5.63
CA ASN A 6 -4.12 -2.77 -5.31
C ASN A 6 -2.69 -2.83 -5.88
N TYR A 7 -2.47 -2.30 -7.08
CA TYR A 7 -1.14 -2.14 -7.66
C TYR A 7 -0.24 -1.28 -6.77
N ALA A 8 -0.75 -0.15 -6.24
CA ALA A 8 0.02 0.71 -5.36
C ALA A 8 0.45 -0.01 -4.07
N VAL A 9 -0.45 -0.79 -3.47
CA VAL A 9 -0.15 -1.64 -2.30
C VAL A 9 0.90 -2.69 -2.64
N PHE A 10 0.71 -3.45 -3.73
CA PHE A 10 1.67 -4.46 -4.16
C PHE A 10 3.07 -3.89 -4.39
N ARG A 11 3.15 -2.73 -5.05
CA ARG A 11 4.41 -2.02 -5.30
C ARG A 11 5.11 -1.65 -3.99
N GLU A 12 4.37 -1.21 -2.98
CA GLU A 12 4.92 -0.89 -1.66
C GLU A 12 5.46 -2.14 -0.96
N CYS A 13 4.70 -3.24 -0.95
CA CYS A 13 5.14 -4.54 -0.41
C CYS A 13 6.44 -5.01 -1.09
N LEU A 14 6.50 -4.93 -2.43
CA LEU A 14 7.69 -5.33 -3.19
C LEU A 14 8.88 -4.41 -2.88
N SER A 15 8.66 -3.10 -2.81
CA SER A 15 9.71 -2.13 -2.47
C SER A 15 10.31 -2.41 -1.09
N ASN A 16 9.47 -2.67 -0.09
CA ASN A 16 9.91 -3.00 1.26
C ASN A 16 10.73 -4.29 1.29
N ALA A 17 10.34 -5.32 0.52
CA ALA A 17 11.10 -6.56 0.41
C ALA A 17 12.45 -6.37 -0.28
N ILE A 18 12.53 -5.53 -1.33
CA ILE A 18 13.79 -5.19 -2.02
C ILE A 18 14.75 -4.48 -1.06
N VAL A 19 14.25 -3.50 -0.28
CA VAL A 19 15.05 -2.77 0.71
C VAL A 19 15.58 -3.73 1.79
N ALA A 20 14.71 -4.57 2.35
CA ALA A 20 15.10 -5.55 3.37
C ALA A 20 16.22 -6.49 2.88
N ARG A 21 16.14 -6.98 1.62
CA ARG A 21 17.19 -7.83 1.02
C ARG A 21 18.50 -7.08 0.77
N SER A 22 18.44 -5.79 0.50
CA SER A 22 19.63 -4.97 0.23
C SER A 22 20.42 -4.66 1.51
N GLU A 23 19.74 -4.61 2.66
CA GLU A 23 20.34 -4.37 3.98
C GLU A 23 20.91 -5.65 4.63
N GLU A 24 20.44 -6.83 4.21
CA GLU A 24 20.95 -8.12 4.68
C GLU A 24 22.39 -8.35 4.18
N LYS A 25 23.37 -8.07 5.05
CA LYS A 25 24.77 -8.51 4.83
C LYS A 25 24.79 -10.02 4.59
N PRO A 26 25.55 -10.52 3.58
CA PRO A 26 25.59 -11.95 3.28
C PRO A 26 26.05 -12.73 4.53
N LYS A 27 25.18 -13.59 5.05
CA LYS A 27 25.55 -14.52 6.13
C LYS A 27 26.68 -15.43 5.61
N PRO A 28 27.79 -15.59 6.34
CA PRO A 28 28.83 -16.52 5.93
C PRO A 28 28.24 -17.93 5.92
N THR A 29 28.32 -18.59 4.77
CA THR A 29 27.89 -19.98 4.61
C THR A 29 28.64 -20.83 5.64
N ARG A 30 27.89 -21.50 6.55
CA ARG A 30 28.47 -22.51 7.46
C ARG A 30 29.03 -23.64 6.60
N ARG A 31 30.35 -23.61 6.37
CA ARG A 31 31.11 -24.73 5.81
C ARG A 31 30.77 -26.00 6.59
N LYS A 32 30.14 -26.98 5.93
CA LYS A 32 30.06 -28.36 6.42
C LYS A 32 31.48 -28.83 6.75
N GLN A 33 31.72 -29.20 8.01
CA GLN A 33 32.96 -29.85 8.41
C GLN A 33 33.09 -31.17 7.65
N LYS A 34 34.08 -31.26 6.76
CA LYS A 34 34.60 -32.54 6.25
C LYS A 34 36.10 -32.58 6.52
N GLY A 35 36.53 -33.68 7.12
CA GLY A 35 37.82 -33.79 7.83
C GLY A 35 39.09 -33.75 6.98
N LYS A 36 40.13 -33.22 7.63
CA LYS A 36 41.54 -33.66 7.69
C LYS A 36 42.31 -33.96 6.38
N ARG A 37 43.19 -33.05 5.92
CA ARG A 37 44.69 -33.06 5.99
C ARG A 37 45.34 -32.08 4.98
N THR A 38 46.38 -31.35 5.47
CA THR A 38 47.63 -30.85 4.82
C THR A 38 47.66 -30.72 3.29
N GLU A 39 47.98 -29.58 2.64
CA GLU A 39 49.28 -28.88 2.60
C GLU A 39 49.18 -27.53 1.82
N ARG A 40 50.23 -26.70 1.89
CA ARG A 40 50.35 -25.31 1.37
C ARG A 40 50.41 -25.19 -0.17
N LYS A 41 49.83 -24.13 -0.74
CA LYS A 41 50.54 -23.12 -1.58
C LYS A 41 49.66 -21.90 -1.94
N ASP A 42 50.39 -20.82 -2.13
CA ASP A 42 50.08 -19.40 -2.26
C ASP A 42 49.64 -19.03 -3.69
N VAL A 43 48.55 -18.28 -3.87
CA VAL A 43 48.27 -17.47 -5.08
C VAL A 43 47.39 -16.27 -4.73
N THR A 44 47.95 -15.09 -4.99
CA THR A 44 47.36 -13.75 -5.00
C THR A 44 46.16 -13.63 -5.97
N THR A 45 45.03 -13.11 -5.50
CA THR A 45 43.91 -12.68 -6.37
C THR A 45 43.47 -11.26 -6.03
N LEU A 46 43.36 -10.45 -7.09
CA LEU A 46 43.14 -9.02 -7.13
C LEU A 46 41.76 -8.62 -6.59
N SER A 47 41.75 -7.58 -5.75
CA SER A 47 40.57 -6.91 -5.22
C SER A 47 39.97 -5.93 -6.23
N ALA A 48 38.70 -6.12 -6.60
CA ALA A 48 37.89 -5.09 -7.24
C ALA A 48 37.17 -4.26 -6.17
N GLY A 49 37.30 -2.93 -6.27
CA GLY A 49 36.86 -1.97 -5.27
C GLY A 49 35.34 -1.88 -5.07
N ARG A 50 34.95 -1.71 -3.81
CA ARG A 50 33.60 -1.36 -3.34
C ARG A 50 33.25 0.08 -3.69
N ALA A 51 32.00 0.32 -4.09
CA ALA A 51 31.35 1.62 -3.95
C ALA A 51 30.66 1.70 -2.57
N ASP A 52 30.71 2.89 -1.98
CA ASP A 52 30.37 3.23 -0.59
C ASP A 52 28.85 3.46 -0.38
N PRO A 53 28.20 3.01 0.71
CA PRO A 53 26.74 3.06 0.88
C PRO A 53 26.14 4.35 1.45
N GLU A 54 26.91 5.42 1.69
CA GLU A 54 26.45 6.55 2.51
C GLU A 54 25.74 7.70 1.74
N GLU A 55 25.38 7.53 0.46
CA GLU A 55 24.87 8.63 -0.40
C GLU A 55 23.34 8.62 -0.69
N LEU A 56 22.54 7.80 -0.01
CA LEU A 56 21.10 7.63 -0.36
C LEU A 56 20.08 8.17 0.65
N ALA A 57 20.52 8.88 1.69
CA ALA A 57 19.63 9.49 2.67
C ALA A 57 19.59 11.02 2.53
N GLU A 58 19.23 11.55 1.36
CA GLU A 58 18.87 12.97 1.29
C GLU A 58 17.85 13.28 0.18
N PHE A 59 16.79 13.97 0.60
CA PHE A 59 15.77 14.71 -0.16
C PHE A 59 14.53 13.95 -0.67
N VAL A 60 13.51 13.88 0.20
CA VAL A 60 12.11 14.10 -0.22
C VAL A 60 11.78 15.55 0.14
N ASP A 61 11.96 16.46 -0.81
CA ASP A 61 11.34 17.78 -0.70
C ASP A 61 11.10 18.35 -2.10
N VAL A 62 9.85 18.30 -2.58
CA VAL A 62 9.39 19.18 -3.66
C VAL A 62 7.93 19.57 -3.40
N HIS A 63 7.80 20.82 -2.95
CA HIS A 63 6.58 21.62 -2.95
C HIS A 63 6.00 21.86 -4.35
N ALA A 64 4.70 22.16 -4.34
CA ALA A 64 3.82 22.54 -5.44
C ALA A 64 4.37 23.61 -6.41
N PRO A 65 3.85 23.68 -7.66
CA PRO A 65 4.33 24.62 -8.67
C PRO A 65 3.70 26.01 -8.50
N ASN A 66 4.53 27.05 -8.51
CA ASN A 66 4.07 28.41 -8.78
C ASN A 66 4.65 28.92 -10.10
N GLN A 67 3.81 29.64 -10.83
CA GLN A 67 4.01 30.15 -12.19
C GLN A 67 5.06 31.26 -12.23
N THR A 68 5.83 31.39 -13.33
CA THR A 68 6.31 32.69 -13.87
C THR A 68 7.01 32.57 -15.25
N ASN A 69 6.98 33.70 -15.97
CA ASN A 69 7.18 33.95 -17.41
C ASN A 69 8.57 33.70 -18.04
N PRO A 70 8.66 33.64 -19.39
CA PRO A 70 9.89 33.42 -20.14
C PRO A 70 10.53 34.74 -20.62
N ALA A 71 11.69 35.11 -20.09
CA ALA A 71 12.65 35.98 -20.77
C ALA A 71 13.94 36.03 -19.95
N GLN A 72 15.01 35.41 -20.46
CA GLN A 72 16.32 36.06 -20.68
C GLN A 72 17.39 35.02 -20.99
N GLN A 73 18.21 35.41 -21.95
CA GLN A 73 19.12 34.61 -22.75
C GLN A 73 20.56 34.81 -22.28
N ALA A 74 21.35 33.75 -22.41
CA ALA A 74 22.81 33.72 -22.60
C ALA A 74 23.76 34.10 -21.44
N LEU A 75 24.65 33.16 -21.08
CA LEU A 75 26.13 33.24 -21.23
C LEU A 75 26.87 32.16 -20.37
N ARG A 76 27.20 31.02 -20.99
CA ARG A 76 28.37 30.08 -20.78
C ARG A 76 28.67 29.53 -19.35
N PRO A 77 29.51 28.47 -19.15
CA PRO A 77 30.13 27.52 -20.07
C PRO A 77 29.71 26.04 -19.80
N ASN A 78 30.18 25.13 -20.67
CA ASN A 78 30.03 23.67 -20.60
C ASN A 78 30.05 23.10 -19.16
N LYS A 79 28.88 22.72 -18.65
CA LYS A 79 28.80 21.66 -17.65
C LYS A 79 28.79 20.35 -18.40
N THR A 80 29.89 19.62 -18.30
CA THR A 80 29.89 18.17 -18.47
C THR A 80 28.69 17.61 -17.72
N TYR A 81 27.67 17.18 -18.45
CA TYR A 81 26.58 16.40 -17.87
C TYR A 81 27.24 15.13 -17.34
N THR A 82 27.43 15.09 -16.03
CA THR A 82 27.93 13.93 -15.31
C THR A 82 26.98 12.78 -15.59
N LEU A 83 27.52 11.69 -16.14
CA LEU A 83 26.84 10.38 -16.28
C LEU A 83 26.20 9.89 -14.96
N GLN A 84 26.58 10.47 -13.82
CA GLN A 84 26.01 10.25 -12.49
C GLN A 84 24.53 10.66 -12.33
N SER A 85 24.00 11.64 -13.10
CA SER A 85 22.59 12.03 -12.94
C SER A 85 21.62 11.07 -13.64
N ALA A 86 22.09 10.29 -14.61
CA ALA A 86 21.29 9.31 -15.33
C ALA A 86 21.16 8.01 -14.53
N THR A 87 22.25 7.55 -13.90
CA THR A 87 22.28 6.32 -13.08
C THR A 87 21.33 6.41 -11.87
N ASN A 88 21.21 7.59 -11.24
CA ASN A 88 20.35 7.78 -10.08
C ASN A 88 18.85 7.81 -10.47
N LYS A 89 18.51 8.30 -11.67
CA LYS A 89 17.13 8.22 -12.21
C LYS A 89 16.74 6.79 -12.62
N THR A 90 17.69 5.99 -13.11
CA THR A 90 17.44 4.58 -13.42
C THR A 90 17.31 3.73 -12.13
N LEU A 91 17.95 4.14 -11.04
CA LEU A 91 17.84 3.51 -9.72
C LEU A 91 16.48 3.77 -9.04
N ALA A 92 15.94 4.98 -9.16
CA ALA A 92 14.67 5.38 -8.56
C ALA A 92 13.44 4.66 -9.17
N ASN A 93 13.53 4.19 -10.42
CA ASN A 93 12.41 3.56 -11.13
C ASN A 93 12.39 2.02 -11.05
N LYS A 94 13.32 1.40 -10.31
CA LYS A 94 13.45 -0.07 -10.25
C LYS A 94 12.25 -0.78 -9.63
N PRO A 95 11.74 -0.38 -8.44
CA PRO A 95 10.58 -1.04 -7.84
C PRO A 95 9.34 -0.86 -8.70
N GLN A 96 9.22 0.28 -9.40
CA GLN A 96 8.11 0.59 -10.29
C GLN A 96 8.03 -0.38 -11.47
N PHE A 97 9.17 -0.62 -12.16
CA PHE A 97 9.24 -1.58 -13.28
C PHE A 97 8.97 -3.01 -12.82
N LEU A 98 9.65 -3.47 -11.75
CA LEU A 98 9.47 -4.83 -11.24
C LEU A 98 8.03 -5.07 -10.79
N ALA A 99 7.43 -4.09 -10.10
CA ALA A 99 6.04 -4.17 -9.69
C ALA A 99 5.08 -4.19 -10.88
N SER A 100 5.28 -3.34 -11.90
CA SER A 100 4.38 -3.28 -13.05
C SER A 100 4.39 -4.58 -13.85
N GLU A 101 5.57 -5.12 -14.15
CA GLU A 101 5.70 -6.37 -14.91
C GLU A 101 5.15 -7.56 -14.13
N THR A 102 5.42 -7.64 -12.82
CA THR A 102 4.96 -8.76 -11.99
C THR A 102 3.44 -8.70 -11.80
N PHE A 103 2.89 -7.54 -11.45
CA PHE A 103 1.46 -7.39 -11.14
C PHE A 103 0.58 -7.57 -12.38
N ALA A 104 1.04 -7.10 -13.55
CA ALA A 104 0.28 -7.22 -14.80
C ALA A 104 0.02 -8.68 -15.22
N ILE A 105 0.87 -9.60 -14.77
CA ILE A 105 0.77 -11.03 -15.07
C ILE A 105 -0.21 -11.75 -14.15
N PHE A 106 -0.51 -11.21 -12.96
CA PHE A 106 -1.42 -11.86 -12.03
C PHE A 106 -2.83 -12.04 -12.61
N PRO A 107 -3.54 -13.12 -12.27
CA PRO A 107 -4.94 -13.27 -12.63
C PRO A 107 -5.78 -12.09 -12.15
N VAL A 108 -6.77 -11.68 -12.94
CA VAL A 108 -7.66 -10.56 -12.60
C VAL A 108 -8.25 -10.67 -11.18
N PRO A 109 -8.72 -11.84 -10.70
CA PRO A 109 -9.22 -11.96 -9.33
C PRO A 109 -8.19 -11.63 -8.25
N LEU A 110 -6.89 -11.86 -8.50
CA LEU A 110 -5.80 -11.50 -7.59
C LEU A 110 -5.46 -10.01 -7.69
N GLN A 111 -5.52 -9.43 -8.89
CA GLN A 111 -5.31 -7.98 -9.08
C GLN A 111 -6.42 -7.14 -8.44
N THR A 112 -7.66 -7.63 -8.41
CA THR A 112 -8.81 -6.94 -7.82
C THR A 112 -9.24 -7.51 -6.47
N LEU A 113 -8.36 -8.30 -5.83
CA LEU A 113 -8.64 -8.93 -4.55
C LEU A 113 -8.97 -7.85 -3.49
N SER A 114 -9.97 -8.13 -2.65
CA SER A 114 -10.36 -7.22 -1.57
C SER A 114 -11.08 -7.99 -0.48
N TYR A 115 -11.23 -7.38 0.70
CA TYR A 115 -12.06 -7.96 1.75
C TYR A 115 -13.47 -8.33 1.25
N ALA A 116 -14.14 -7.43 0.51
CA ALA A 116 -15.46 -7.71 -0.05
C ALA A 116 -15.44 -8.90 -1.03
N ALA A 117 -14.43 -8.98 -1.91
CA ALA A 117 -14.30 -10.07 -2.87
C ALA A 117 -14.22 -11.45 -2.17
N ILE A 118 -13.46 -11.54 -1.08
CA ILE A 118 -13.31 -12.81 -0.35
C ILE A 118 -14.54 -13.16 0.51
N GLN A 119 -15.35 -12.18 0.89
CA GLN A 119 -16.65 -12.43 1.53
C GLN A 119 -17.67 -12.99 0.53
N HIS A 120 -17.65 -12.51 -0.72
CA HIS A 120 -18.56 -12.97 -1.77
C HIS A 120 -18.14 -14.29 -2.43
N ASP A 121 -16.83 -14.53 -2.54
CA ASP A 121 -16.27 -15.77 -3.08
C ASP A 121 -15.21 -16.36 -2.13
N PRO A 122 -15.62 -17.28 -1.24
CA PRO A 122 -14.71 -17.95 -0.32
C PRO A 122 -13.59 -18.76 -1.00
N ALA A 123 -13.74 -19.11 -2.28
CA ALA A 123 -12.69 -19.80 -3.02
C ALA A 123 -11.45 -18.91 -3.22
N LEU A 124 -11.63 -17.59 -3.33
CA LEU A 124 -10.52 -16.63 -3.44
C LEU A 124 -9.64 -16.63 -2.19
N SER A 125 -10.26 -16.74 -1.00
CA SER A 125 -9.54 -16.87 0.27
C SER A 125 -8.69 -18.15 0.28
N THR A 126 -9.29 -19.27 -0.11
CA THR A 126 -8.59 -20.58 -0.17
C THR A 126 -7.43 -20.58 -1.17
N LEU A 127 -7.56 -19.85 -2.28
CA LEU A 127 -6.58 -19.85 -3.36
C LEU A 127 -5.41 -18.88 -3.13
N TYR A 128 -5.67 -17.71 -2.54
CA TYR A 128 -4.69 -16.60 -2.49
C TYR A 128 -4.29 -16.17 -1.08
N ILE A 129 -4.99 -16.61 -0.04
CA ILE A 129 -4.68 -16.21 1.35
C ILE A 129 -4.09 -17.42 2.09
N PRO A 130 -2.88 -17.28 2.67
CA PRO A 130 -2.34 -18.27 3.58
C PRO A 130 -3.28 -18.51 4.78
N PRO A 131 -3.47 -19.75 5.23
CA PRO A 131 -4.37 -20.05 6.35
C PRO A 131 -3.88 -19.47 7.69
N ASP A 132 -2.56 -19.34 7.85
CA ASP A 132 -1.91 -18.69 8.99
C ASP A 132 -0.55 -18.11 8.56
N THR A 133 0.08 -17.33 9.45
CA THR A 133 1.37 -16.68 9.20
C THR A 133 2.52 -17.66 9.03
N ASP A 134 2.40 -18.88 9.57
CA ASP A 134 3.46 -19.89 9.60
C ASP A 134 3.37 -20.88 8.41
N THR A 135 2.23 -20.91 7.71
CA THR A 135 1.92 -21.84 6.64
C THR A 135 1.74 -21.08 5.32
N PRO A 136 2.78 -21.02 4.47
CA PRO A 136 2.68 -20.33 3.18
C PRO A 136 1.72 -21.04 2.23
N LEU A 137 1.33 -20.35 1.15
CA LEU A 137 0.54 -20.95 0.08
C LEU A 137 1.22 -22.20 -0.49
N PRO A 138 0.45 -23.19 -0.98
CA PRO A 138 1.00 -24.38 -1.61
C PRO A 138 1.98 -24.02 -2.74
N ARG A 139 3.12 -24.71 -2.78
CA ARG A 139 4.18 -24.44 -3.77
C ARG A 139 3.66 -24.46 -5.22
N ALA A 140 2.77 -25.40 -5.55
CA ALA A 140 2.17 -25.50 -6.88
C ALA A 140 1.36 -24.24 -7.26
N THR A 141 0.70 -23.60 -6.30
CA THR A 141 -0.03 -22.33 -6.52
C THR A 141 0.93 -21.19 -6.82
N LEU A 142 2.00 -21.06 -6.03
CA LEU A 142 3.02 -20.04 -6.24
C LEU A 142 3.73 -20.23 -7.58
N GLU A 143 4.06 -21.46 -7.96
CA GLU A 143 4.67 -21.76 -9.26
C GLU A 143 3.73 -21.40 -10.41
N SER A 144 2.42 -21.69 -10.30
CA SER A 144 1.43 -21.28 -11.30
C SER A 144 1.33 -19.75 -11.45
N LEU A 145 1.41 -19.01 -10.34
CA LEU A 145 1.32 -17.55 -10.33
C LEU A 145 2.59 -16.87 -10.86
N PHE A 146 3.76 -17.42 -10.59
CA PHE A 146 5.05 -16.79 -10.89
C PHE A 146 5.75 -17.34 -12.14
N SER A 147 5.36 -18.51 -12.64
CA SER A 147 5.88 -19.08 -13.90
C SER A 147 5.74 -18.15 -15.12
N PRO A 148 4.64 -17.38 -15.29
CA PRO A 148 4.50 -16.48 -16.44
C PRO A 148 5.26 -15.15 -16.28
N ILE A 149 5.99 -14.93 -15.18
CA ILE A 149 6.76 -13.70 -14.98
C ILE A 149 7.85 -13.59 -16.07
N PRO A 150 7.98 -12.41 -16.73
CA PRO A 150 9.01 -12.21 -17.75
C PRO A 150 10.41 -12.41 -17.19
N VAL A 151 11.29 -13.05 -17.97
CA VAL A 151 12.70 -13.29 -17.59
C VAL A 151 13.44 -11.98 -17.28
N SER A 152 13.02 -10.87 -17.88
CA SER A 152 13.56 -9.53 -17.62
C SER A 152 13.40 -9.09 -16.17
N VAL A 153 12.35 -9.53 -15.46
CA VAL A 153 12.16 -9.30 -14.02
C VAL A 153 13.20 -10.08 -13.22
N THR A 154 13.36 -11.38 -13.51
CA THR A 154 14.35 -12.24 -12.86
C THR A 154 15.78 -11.76 -13.10
N ASP A 155 16.12 -11.41 -14.34
CA ASP A 155 17.42 -10.85 -14.71
C ASP A 155 17.69 -9.55 -13.96
N SER A 156 16.68 -8.67 -13.85
CA SER A 156 16.81 -7.43 -13.09
C SER A 156 17.09 -7.70 -11.61
N LEU A 157 16.37 -8.64 -10.99
CA LEU A 157 16.59 -9.02 -9.59
C LEU A 157 18.01 -9.59 -9.36
N LEU A 158 18.52 -10.39 -10.30
CA LEU A 158 19.90 -10.92 -10.27
C LEU A 158 20.95 -9.83 -10.46
N VAL A 159 20.77 -8.96 -11.47
CA VAL A 159 21.68 -7.85 -11.78
C VAL A 159 21.80 -6.89 -10.60
N TYR A 160 20.72 -6.71 -9.85
CA TYR A 160 20.71 -5.87 -8.64
C TYR A 160 21.08 -6.62 -7.35
N GLY A 161 21.37 -7.92 -7.43
CA GLY A 161 21.77 -8.73 -6.29
C GLY A 161 20.67 -8.92 -5.24
N ILE A 162 19.40 -8.77 -5.63
CA ILE A 162 18.24 -8.96 -4.74
C ILE A 162 18.02 -10.45 -4.46
N ILE A 163 18.23 -11.27 -5.49
CA ILE A 163 18.23 -12.73 -5.39
C ILE A 163 19.59 -13.28 -5.84
N PRO A 164 20.11 -14.36 -5.22
CA PRO A 164 21.39 -14.94 -5.60
C PRO A 164 21.30 -15.83 -6.85
N ASP A 165 20.20 -16.56 -7.04
CA ASP A 165 19.93 -17.39 -8.22
C ASP A 165 18.49 -17.21 -8.73
N ALA A 166 18.24 -17.51 -10.01
CA ALA A 166 16.92 -17.48 -10.59
C ALA A 166 15.95 -18.44 -9.89
N SER A 167 16.44 -19.53 -9.29
CA SER A 167 15.63 -20.46 -8.50
C SER A 167 15.04 -19.84 -7.23
N ASP A 168 15.64 -18.75 -6.73
CA ASP A 168 15.20 -18.08 -5.50
C ASP A 168 14.07 -17.06 -5.74
N LEU A 169 13.63 -16.87 -7.00
CA LEU A 169 12.54 -15.97 -7.35
C LEU A 169 11.27 -16.28 -6.55
N LEU A 170 10.93 -17.56 -6.43
CA LEU A 170 9.74 -18.02 -5.72
C LEU A 170 9.79 -17.65 -4.24
N ASP A 171 10.93 -17.92 -3.59
CA ASP A 171 11.16 -17.68 -2.17
C ASP A 171 11.25 -16.18 -1.86
N PHE A 172 11.62 -15.36 -2.84
CA PHE A 172 11.60 -13.90 -2.73
C PHE A 172 10.19 -13.32 -2.87
N LEU A 173 9.41 -13.75 -3.87
CA LEU A 173 8.09 -13.18 -4.16
C LEU A 173 6.97 -13.73 -3.27
N ALA A 174 7.10 -14.93 -2.72
CA ALA A 174 6.09 -15.51 -1.84
C ALA A 174 5.73 -14.62 -0.63
N PRO A 175 6.67 -14.12 0.19
CA PRO A 175 6.34 -13.22 1.29
C PRO A 175 5.77 -11.87 0.82
N VAL A 176 6.19 -11.37 -0.35
CA VAL A 176 5.61 -10.16 -0.95
C VAL A 176 4.14 -10.36 -1.28
N LEU A 177 3.80 -11.51 -1.88
CA LEU A 177 2.42 -11.87 -2.20
C LEU A 177 1.59 -12.02 -0.91
N THR A 178 2.13 -12.68 0.11
CA THR A 178 1.45 -12.82 1.42
C THR A 178 1.16 -11.47 2.06
N GLU A 179 2.13 -10.56 2.06
CA GLU A 179 1.94 -9.21 2.62
C GLU A 179 0.89 -8.42 1.82
N TYR A 180 0.97 -8.48 0.49
CA TYR A 180 -0.01 -7.85 -0.40
C TYR A 180 -1.42 -8.38 -0.17
N THR A 181 -1.62 -9.71 -0.19
CA THR A 181 -2.95 -10.30 -0.03
C THR A 181 -3.51 -10.01 1.36
N SER A 182 -2.68 -10.09 2.41
CA SER A 182 -3.05 -9.67 3.76
C SER A 182 -3.53 -8.21 3.80
N SER A 183 -2.76 -7.29 3.22
CA SER A 183 -3.08 -5.86 3.21
C SER A 183 -4.42 -5.56 2.51
N VAL A 184 -4.66 -6.09 1.31
CA VAL A 184 -5.89 -5.79 0.55
C VAL A 184 -7.12 -6.57 1.04
N THR A 185 -6.92 -7.64 1.82
CA THR A 185 -8.02 -8.46 2.36
C THR A 185 -8.27 -8.27 3.85
N THR A 186 -7.50 -7.40 4.52
CA THR A 186 -7.77 -7.03 5.90
C THR A 186 -9.18 -6.44 6.01
N GLY A 187 -9.99 -7.04 6.88
CA GLY A 187 -11.33 -6.54 7.16
C GLY A 187 -11.28 -5.11 7.68
N PRO A 188 -12.34 -4.32 7.48
CA PRO A 188 -12.38 -2.99 8.06
C PRO A 188 -12.13 -3.07 9.58
N PRO A 189 -11.37 -2.12 10.15
CA PRO A 189 -11.03 -2.16 11.55
C PRO A 189 -12.31 -2.18 12.39
N ALA A 190 -12.25 -2.77 13.57
CA ALA A 190 -13.36 -2.71 14.52
C ALA A 190 -13.65 -1.23 14.82
N TRP A 191 -14.66 -0.65 14.17
CA TRP A 191 -14.89 0.80 14.16
C TRP A 191 -15.12 1.42 15.55
N ALA A 192 -15.43 0.59 16.55
CA ALA A 192 -15.56 1.00 17.95
C ALA A 192 -14.22 1.34 18.62
N SER A 193 -13.10 0.77 18.18
CA SER A 193 -11.77 1.02 18.76
C SER A 193 -10.97 2.10 18.04
N THR A 194 -11.43 2.58 16.88
CA THR A 194 -10.76 3.61 16.07
C THR A 194 -11.33 4.98 16.33
N ARG A 195 -11.17 5.51 17.56
CA ARG A 195 -11.57 6.89 17.84
C ARG A 195 -10.69 7.86 17.04
N ALA A 196 -11.32 8.71 16.22
CA ALA A 196 -10.60 9.76 15.51
C ALA A 196 -10.19 10.91 16.45
N ASP A 197 -9.07 11.56 16.13
CA ASP A 197 -8.58 12.74 16.86
C ASP A 197 -9.32 14.02 16.47
N ALA A 198 -10.00 14.01 15.32
CA ALA A 198 -10.77 15.13 14.79
C ALA A 198 -12.11 14.69 14.19
N CYS A 199 -13.02 15.65 14.03
CA CYS A 199 -14.30 15.37 13.38
C CYS A 199 -14.09 15.04 11.91
N GLU A 200 -14.57 13.88 11.45
CA GLU A 200 -14.34 13.40 10.07
C GLU A 200 -15.06 14.18 8.96
N ILE A 201 -15.91 15.15 9.31
CA ILE A 201 -16.58 16.05 8.33
C ILE A 201 -15.98 17.46 8.35
N CYS A 202 -15.75 18.04 9.54
CA CYS A 202 -15.34 19.45 9.66
C CYS A 202 -13.93 19.65 10.21
N GLU A 203 -13.20 18.55 10.43
CA GLU A 203 -11.79 18.50 10.81
C GLU A 203 -11.43 19.17 12.14
N ARG A 204 -12.42 19.57 12.94
CA ARG A 204 -12.17 20.12 14.29
C ARG A 204 -11.71 19.02 15.23
N ASP A 205 -10.52 19.18 15.78
CA ASP A 205 -9.81 18.32 16.75
C ASP A 205 -10.03 18.71 18.22
N TRP A 206 -10.29 20.00 18.46
CA TRP A 206 -10.44 20.61 19.78
C TRP A 206 -11.85 20.50 20.40
N ILE A 207 -12.75 19.68 19.85
CA ILE A 207 -14.16 19.58 20.27
C ILE A 207 -14.53 18.12 20.56
N PRO A 208 -15.39 17.84 21.57
CA PRO A 208 -15.87 16.49 21.82
C PRO A 208 -16.56 15.86 20.60
N LEU A 209 -16.09 14.66 20.26
CA LEU A 209 -16.66 13.81 19.22
C LEU A 209 -17.66 12.82 19.81
N SER A 210 -18.66 12.49 18.99
CA SER A 210 -19.69 11.51 19.26
C SER A 210 -19.65 10.42 18.19
N TYR A 211 -20.05 9.22 18.61
CA TYR A 211 -20.12 8.05 17.76
C TYR A 211 -21.40 8.08 16.92
N HIS A 212 -21.27 8.01 15.60
CA HIS A 212 -22.38 8.07 14.64
C HIS A 212 -22.37 6.84 13.72
N HIS A 213 -23.49 6.12 13.63
CA HIS A 213 -23.61 5.01 12.69
C HIS A 213 -23.91 5.52 11.28
N LEU A 214 -23.01 5.23 10.34
CA LEU A 214 -23.17 5.62 8.94
C LEU A 214 -24.35 4.92 8.27
N ILE A 215 -24.58 3.66 8.62
CA ILE A 215 -25.83 2.93 8.33
C ILE A 215 -26.66 2.91 9.62
N PRO A 216 -27.75 3.69 9.74
CA PRO A 216 -28.51 3.78 10.98
C PRO A 216 -29.03 2.41 11.44
N ARG A 217 -28.83 2.06 12.71
CA ARG A 217 -29.25 0.75 13.28
C ARG A 217 -30.71 0.41 13.03
N GLY A 218 -31.58 1.42 13.08
CA GLY A 218 -33.02 1.27 12.84
C GLY A 218 -33.37 0.73 11.45
N VAL A 219 -32.46 0.79 10.48
CA VAL A 219 -32.68 0.28 9.12
C VAL A 219 -31.84 -0.95 8.77
N HIS A 220 -31.03 -1.49 9.70
CA HIS A 220 -30.17 -2.67 9.45
C HIS A 220 -30.96 -3.88 8.93
N ALA A 221 -32.07 -4.22 9.57
CA ALA A 221 -32.92 -5.33 9.12
C ALA A 221 -33.44 -5.13 7.69
N LYS A 222 -33.72 -3.87 7.31
CA LYS A 222 -34.17 -3.53 5.95
C LYS A 222 -33.02 -3.60 4.95
N VAL A 223 -31.84 -3.11 5.32
CA VAL A 223 -30.61 -3.16 4.51
C VAL A 223 -30.27 -4.59 4.14
N VAL A 224 -30.25 -5.51 5.11
CA VAL A 224 -29.97 -6.94 4.88
C VAL A 224 -31.06 -7.57 4.00
N LYS A 225 -32.34 -7.35 4.34
CA LYS A 225 -33.47 -7.89 3.57
C LYS A 225 -33.48 -7.43 2.11
N LYS A 226 -33.01 -6.21 1.84
CA LYS A 226 -32.96 -5.61 0.50
C LYS A 226 -31.62 -5.84 -0.21
N GLY A 227 -30.62 -6.40 0.47
CA GLY A 227 -29.27 -6.58 -0.08
C GLY A 227 -28.60 -5.27 -0.47
N TRP A 228 -28.85 -4.18 0.27
CA TRP A 228 -28.20 -2.90 -0.04
C TRP A 228 -26.71 -2.89 0.33
N HIS A 229 -26.37 -3.54 1.43
CA HIS A 229 -25.01 -3.62 1.97
C HIS A 229 -24.78 -4.99 2.59
N ASP A 230 -23.53 -5.41 2.59
CA ASP A 230 -23.08 -6.59 3.33
C ASP A 230 -23.20 -6.41 4.84
N GLU A 231 -23.35 -7.53 5.54
CA GLU A 231 -23.53 -7.54 6.99
C GLU A 231 -22.36 -6.92 7.76
N TRP A 232 -21.13 -7.12 7.26
CA TRP A 232 -19.94 -6.54 7.86
C TRP A 232 -19.96 -5.01 7.82
N MET A 233 -20.59 -4.37 6.83
CA MET A 233 -20.66 -2.90 6.73
C MET A 233 -21.65 -2.26 7.72
N LEU A 234 -22.60 -3.00 8.29
CA LEU A 234 -23.71 -2.43 9.08
C LEU A 234 -23.24 -1.63 10.31
N ASN A 235 -22.08 -2.00 10.87
CA ASN A 235 -21.52 -1.36 12.04
C ASN A 235 -20.47 -0.28 11.71
N SER A 236 -20.36 0.12 10.44
CA SER A 236 -19.51 1.24 10.03
C SER A 236 -19.95 2.52 10.74
N VAL A 237 -18.98 3.24 11.29
CA VAL A 237 -19.23 4.47 12.06
C VAL A 237 -18.32 5.62 11.66
N ALA A 238 -18.72 6.81 12.08
CA ALA A 238 -17.93 8.02 12.03
C ALA A 238 -17.90 8.72 13.41
N TRP A 239 -16.80 9.40 13.68
CA TRP A 239 -16.57 10.28 14.83
C TRP A 239 -16.86 11.72 14.44
N LEU A 240 -18.04 12.17 14.85
CA LEU A 240 -18.56 13.47 14.47
C LEU A 240 -18.72 14.38 15.68
N CYS A 241 -18.33 15.65 15.55
CA CYS A 241 -18.71 16.66 16.51
C CYS A 241 -20.25 16.81 16.55
N ARG A 242 -20.80 17.31 17.65
CA ARG A 242 -22.25 17.46 17.83
C ARG A 242 -22.95 18.19 16.67
N ALA A 243 -22.31 19.24 16.12
CA ALA A 243 -22.88 20.02 15.03
C ALA A 243 -23.01 19.21 13.73
N CYS A 244 -21.96 18.49 13.34
CA CYS A 244 -21.97 17.62 12.16
C CYS A 244 -22.91 16.43 12.35
N HIS A 245 -22.92 15.81 13.54
CA HIS A 245 -23.85 14.72 13.84
C HIS A 245 -25.32 15.16 13.67
N SER A 246 -25.70 16.32 14.23
CA SER A 246 -27.05 16.87 14.04
C SER A 246 -27.32 17.31 12.60
N PHE A 247 -26.29 17.64 11.81
CA PHE A 247 -26.46 17.98 10.41
C PHE A 247 -26.74 16.75 9.55
N VAL A 248 -25.98 15.66 9.73
CA VAL A 248 -26.16 14.40 9.00
C VAL A 248 -27.57 13.84 9.17
N HIS A 249 -28.14 13.89 10.38
CA HIS A 249 -29.53 13.46 10.61
C HIS A 249 -30.60 14.43 10.07
N ARG A 250 -30.23 15.63 9.63
CA ARG A 250 -31.14 16.60 9.01
C ARG A 250 -31.06 16.61 7.49
N MET A 251 -29.90 16.30 6.92
CA MET A 251 -29.68 16.37 5.47
C MET A 251 -30.36 15.24 4.69
N ALA A 252 -30.59 14.09 5.35
CA ALA A 252 -31.13 12.89 4.72
C ALA A 252 -31.91 12.04 5.74
N SER A 253 -32.91 11.32 5.27
CA SER A 253 -33.62 10.31 6.06
C SER A 253 -32.71 9.11 6.37
N ASN A 254 -33.07 8.30 7.37
CA ASN A 254 -32.29 7.10 7.71
C ASN A 254 -32.14 6.12 6.54
N GLU A 255 -33.15 6.06 5.66
CA GLU A 255 -33.11 5.20 4.47
C GLU A 255 -32.20 5.78 3.38
N GLU A 256 -32.25 7.09 3.12
CA GLU A 256 -31.33 7.76 2.20
C GLU A 256 -29.89 7.68 2.70
N LEU A 257 -29.65 7.88 4.00
CA LEU A 257 -28.34 7.67 4.61
C LEU A 257 -27.82 6.26 4.34
N ALA A 258 -28.64 5.25 4.61
CA ALA A 258 -28.25 3.87 4.37
C ALA A 258 -28.06 3.54 2.88
N ARG A 259 -28.80 4.14 1.95
CA ARG A 259 -28.70 3.79 0.52
C ARG A 259 -27.62 4.55 -0.24
N GLU A 260 -27.50 5.83 0.03
CA GLU A 260 -26.74 6.76 -0.82
C GLU A 260 -25.54 7.36 -0.09
N TRP A 261 -25.61 7.50 1.24
CA TRP A 261 -24.65 8.26 2.07
C TRP A 261 -24.07 7.44 3.22
N PHE A 262 -23.75 6.18 2.96
CA PHE A 262 -23.35 5.17 3.96
C PHE A 262 -21.85 5.16 4.30
N THR A 263 -21.08 6.12 3.76
CA THR A 263 -19.67 6.36 4.12
C THR A 263 -19.42 7.85 4.32
N VAL A 264 -18.35 8.21 5.04
CA VAL A 264 -17.96 9.63 5.23
C VAL A 264 -17.66 10.29 3.89
N GLU A 265 -16.97 9.59 3.00
CA GLU A 265 -16.59 10.09 1.68
C GLU A 265 -17.84 10.45 0.88
N ARG A 266 -18.83 9.55 0.83
CA ARG A 266 -20.12 9.82 0.17
C ARG A 266 -20.82 11.01 0.80
N ILE A 267 -20.91 11.08 2.13
CA ILE A 267 -21.50 12.24 2.81
C ILE A 267 -20.82 13.54 2.35
N CYS A 268 -19.49 13.56 2.29
CA CYS A 268 -18.68 14.71 1.88
C CYS A 268 -18.73 15.04 0.37
N GLU A 269 -19.25 14.15 -0.48
CA GLU A 269 -19.49 14.45 -1.90
C GLU A 269 -20.65 15.45 -2.10
N ARG A 270 -21.57 15.55 -1.14
CA ARG A 270 -22.70 16.48 -1.21
C ARG A 270 -22.25 17.93 -1.07
N GLU A 271 -22.81 18.79 -1.92
CA GLU A 271 -22.50 20.23 -1.90
C GLU A 271 -22.86 20.89 -0.57
N ASP A 272 -24.06 20.61 -0.04
CA ASP A 272 -24.52 21.17 1.24
C ASP A 272 -23.65 20.76 2.43
N VAL A 273 -23.12 19.53 2.42
CA VAL A 273 -22.16 19.04 3.42
C VAL A 273 -20.82 19.76 3.32
N ARG A 274 -20.29 19.96 2.11
CA ARG A 274 -19.01 20.69 1.93
C ARG A 274 -19.10 22.13 2.42
N ASP A 275 -20.17 22.82 2.06
CA ASP A 275 -20.40 24.20 2.52
C ASP A 275 -20.58 24.26 4.04
N TRP A 276 -21.34 23.31 4.60
CA TRP A 276 -21.49 23.16 6.03
C TRP A 276 -20.15 22.92 6.73
N ALA A 277 -19.33 21.99 6.23
CA ALA A 277 -18.02 21.64 6.77
C ALA A 277 -17.08 22.86 6.79
N MET A 278 -16.95 23.56 5.67
CA MET A 278 -16.13 24.77 5.53
C MET A 278 -16.58 25.88 6.49
N TRP A 279 -17.88 26.04 6.69
CA TRP A 279 -18.40 27.04 7.60
C TRP A 279 -18.21 26.62 9.07
N VAL A 280 -18.69 25.43 9.45
CA VAL A 280 -18.72 24.95 10.83
C VAL A 280 -17.32 24.71 11.40
N GLY A 281 -16.35 24.35 10.55
CA GLY A 281 -14.94 24.21 10.92
C GLY A 281 -14.34 25.49 11.50
N ARG A 282 -14.82 26.66 11.07
CA ARG A 282 -14.38 27.98 11.54
C ARG A 282 -15.18 28.51 12.74
N VAL A 283 -16.30 27.88 13.08
CA VAL A 283 -17.15 28.33 14.18
C VAL A 283 -16.50 27.97 15.51
N ARG A 284 -16.25 28.99 16.33
CA ARG A 284 -15.76 28.82 17.69
C ARG A 284 -16.81 28.13 18.56
N TRP A 285 -16.42 27.02 19.16
CA TRP A 285 -17.25 26.34 20.13
C TRP A 285 -17.32 27.15 21.43
N LYS A 286 -18.53 27.42 21.92
CA LYS A 286 -18.77 27.90 23.28
C LYS A 286 -19.33 26.73 24.08
N ALA A 287 -18.56 26.27 25.07
CA ALA A 287 -19.07 25.37 26.09
C ALA A 287 -20.32 26.00 26.70
N ARG A 288 -21.44 25.25 26.71
CA ARG A 288 -22.61 25.60 27.53
C ARG A 288 -22.55 24.80 28.82
#